data_AF-A0A7C5PMH9-F1
#
_entry.id   AF-A0A7C5PMH9-F1
#
_cell.length_a   1.000
_cell.length_b   1.000
_cell.length_c   1.000
_cell.angle_alpha   90.00
_cell.angle_beta   90.00
_cell.angle_gamma   90.00
#
_symmetry.space_group_name_H-M   'P 1'
#
loop_
_entity.id
_entity.type
_entity.pdbx_description
1 polymer ?
#
loop_
_entity_poly.entity_id
_entity_poly.type
_entity_poly.pdbx_seq_one_letter_code
_entity_poly.pdbx_strand_id
1 'polypeptide(L)'
;VADYRPVRAASQKIKKDADTLQVELVRNPDILRDVAALPRRPFCVGFAAETERLAEHAAHKLRDKGADMIAANPVGEGRGFDTEDNALLVLWRGGSLELPRQSKRRLAEQLVSLIAERMDAQAATEDTR
;
A
#
# COMPACT_ATOMS: atom_id res chain seq x y z
N VAL A 1 -3.06 -7.54 -1.04
CA VAL A 1 -4.27 -7.62 -1.90
C VAL A 1 -3.84 -8.12 -3.25
N ALA A 2 -4.51 -9.11 -3.84
CA ALA A 2 -4.17 -9.60 -5.18
C ALA A 2 -4.69 -8.63 -6.25
N ASP A 3 -3.89 -8.37 -7.29
CA ASP A 3 -4.29 -7.46 -8.38
C ASP A 3 -5.34 -8.06 -9.31
N TYR A 4 -5.47 -9.39 -9.32
CA TYR A 4 -6.39 -10.14 -10.18
C TYR A 4 -7.14 -11.23 -9.40
N ARG A 5 -8.29 -11.63 -9.91
CA ARG A 5 -9.08 -12.79 -9.46
C ARG A 5 -9.46 -13.68 -10.65
N PRO A 6 -9.72 -14.98 -10.45
CA PRO A 6 -10.30 -15.82 -11.50
C PRO A 6 -11.60 -15.23 -12.04
N VAL A 7 -11.78 -15.27 -13.36
CA VAL A 7 -13.06 -14.92 -14.00
C VAL A 7 -14.15 -15.88 -13.54
N ARG A 8 -13.81 -17.16 -13.38
CA ARG A 8 -14.70 -18.21 -12.85
C ARG A 8 -13.99 -18.99 -11.75
N ALA A 9 -14.56 -18.97 -10.54
CA ALA A 9 -14.11 -19.83 -9.46
C ALA A 9 -14.74 -21.23 -9.61
N ALA A 10 -13.93 -22.28 -9.60
CA ALA A 10 -14.44 -23.65 -9.64
C ALA A 10 -15.12 -24.01 -8.30
N SER A 11 -16.31 -24.62 -8.36
CA SER A 11 -17.05 -25.05 -7.16
C SER A 11 -16.46 -26.30 -6.51
N GLN A 12 -15.60 -27.02 -7.22
CA GLN A 12 -14.90 -28.20 -6.74
C GLN A 12 -13.43 -28.15 -7.16
N LYS A 13 -12.61 -28.98 -6.51
CA LYS A 13 -11.20 -29.14 -6.86
C LYS A 13 -11.05 -29.51 -8.33
N ILE A 14 -10.27 -28.74 -9.06
CA ILE A 14 -9.90 -29.04 -10.45
C ILE A 14 -9.04 -30.31 -10.46
N LYS A 15 -9.50 -31.35 -11.14
CA LYS A 15 -8.80 -32.63 -11.27
C LYS A 15 -7.69 -32.53 -12.32
N LYS A 16 -6.67 -33.38 -12.21
CA LYS A 16 -5.50 -33.41 -13.10
C LYS A 16 -5.74 -34.31 -14.31
N ASP A 17 -6.88 -34.12 -14.97
CA ASP A 17 -7.36 -35.05 -16.01
C ASP A 17 -7.01 -34.55 -17.43
N ALA A 18 -6.58 -33.29 -17.56
CA ALA A 18 -6.18 -32.68 -18.82
C ALA A 18 -4.67 -32.38 -18.82
N ASP A 19 -4.04 -32.48 -20.01
CA ASP A 19 -2.61 -32.19 -20.20
C ASP A 19 -2.26 -30.71 -19.98
N THR A 20 -3.25 -29.81 -20.06
CA THR A 20 -3.07 -28.38 -19.86
C THR A 20 -4.16 -27.79 -18.96
N LEU A 21 -3.78 -26.77 -18.17
CA LEU A 21 -4.68 -26.01 -17.31
C LEU A 21 -4.62 -24.53 -17.69
N GLN A 22 -5.77 -23.92 -17.94
CA GLN A 22 -5.90 -22.49 -18.19
C GLN A 22 -6.74 -21.85 -17.09
N VAL A 23 -6.24 -20.75 -16.52
CA VAL A 23 -6.95 -19.93 -15.53
C VAL A 23 -7.05 -18.52 -16.06
N GLU A 24 -8.25 -18.13 -16.48
CA GLU A 24 -8.52 -16.76 -16.91
C GLU A 24 -8.66 -15.84 -15.69
N LEU A 25 -7.94 -14.72 -15.70
CA LEU A 25 -7.90 -13.76 -14.61
C LEU A 25 -8.44 -12.39 -15.04
N VAL A 26 -9.17 -11.73 -14.16
CA VAL A 26 -9.67 -10.35 -14.34
C VAL A 26 -9.20 -9.47 -13.21
N ARG A 27 -8.95 -8.18 -13.50
CA ARG A 27 -8.45 -7.20 -12.53
C ARG A 27 -9.41 -7.04 -11.35
N ASN A 28 -8.86 -6.91 -10.15
CA ASN A 28 -9.63 -6.56 -8.97
C ASN A 28 -9.96 -5.07 -8.90
N PRO A 29 -11.08 -4.69 -8.27
CA PRO A 29 -11.34 -3.31 -7.89
C PRO A 29 -10.22 -2.76 -7.02
N ASP A 30 -9.99 -1.46 -7.11
CA ASP A 30 -8.96 -0.77 -6.37
C ASP A 30 -9.51 -0.28 -5.03
N ILE A 31 -9.54 -1.17 -4.04
CA ILE A 31 -10.20 -0.93 -2.74
C ILE A 31 -9.71 0.37 -2.09
N LEU A 32 -8.40 0.64 -2.09
CA LEU A 32 -7.87 1.85 -1.46
C LEU A 32 -8.36 3.11 -2.18
N ARG A 33 -8.36 3.10 -3.51
CA ARG A 33 -8.88 4.22 -4.30
C ARG A 33 -10.37 4.43 -4.06
N ASP A 34 -11.14 3.35 -4.03
CA ASP A 34 -12.58 3.41 -3.82
C ASP A 34 -12.91 3.99 -2.43
N VAL A 35 -12.20 3.56 -1.39
CA VAL A 35 -12.34 4.11 -0.03
C VAL A 35 -11.91 5.58 0.03
N ALA A 36 -10.80 5.93 -0.63
CA ALA A 36 -10.30 7.30 -0.69
C ALA A 36 -11.19 8.24 -1.53
N ALA A 37 -12.16 7.72 -2.28
CA ALA A 37 -13.12 8.51 -3.04
C ALA A 37 -14.47 8.72 -2.31
N LEU A 38 -14.66 8.13 -1.12
CA LEU A 38 -15.92 8.26 -0.39
C LEU A 38 -16.19 9.71 0.06
N PRO A 39 -17.46 10.18 0.06
CA PRO A 39 -17.81 11.51 0.56
C PRO A 39 -17.42 11.74 2.03
N ARG A 40 -17.47 10.68 2.85
CA ARG A 40 -17.00 10.64 4.23
C ARG A 40 -15.89 9.61 4.37
N ARG A 41 -14.81 9.79 3.60
CA ARG A 41 -13.65 8.91 3.64
C ARG A 41 -12.86 9.08 4.95
N PRO A 42 -12.21 8.01 5.46
CA PRO A 42 -11.22 8.14 6.52
C PRO A 42 -9.91 8.71 5.98
N PHE A 43 -8.97 9.02 6.88
CA PHE A 43 -7.58 9.25 6.50
C PHE A 43 -6.97 7.95 5.95
N CYS A 44 -6.59 7.98 4.68
CA CYS A 44 -6.19 6.79 3.93
C CYS A 44 -4.67 6.67 3.85
N VAL A 45 -4.14 5.60 4.41
CA VAL A 45 -2.71 5.25 4.33
C VAL A 45 -2.55 3.99 3.48
N GLY A 46 -1.82 4.11 2.37
CA GLY A 46 -1.44 2.97 1.54
C GLY A 46 -0.05 2.44 1.88
N PHE A 47 0.20 1.16 1.57
CA PHE A 47 1.53 0.57 1.59
C PHE A 47 1.96 0.20 0.18
N ALA A 48 3.25 0.39 -0.12
CA ALA A 48 3.83 0.02 -1.40
C ALA A 48 5.15 -0.73 -1.17
N ALA A 49 5.32 -1.84 -1.87
CA ALA A 49 6.60 -2.55 -1.93
C ALA A 49 7.18 -2.34 -3.32
N GLU A 50 8.38 -1.75 -3.40
CA GLU A 50 9.03 -1.44 -4.68
C GLU A 50 10.41 -2.08 -4.76
N THR A 51 10.76 -2.60 -5.93
CA THR A 51 12.09 -3.17 -6.21
C THR A 51 13.08 -2.14 -6.73
N GLU A 52 12.58 -1.05 -7.31
CA GLU A 52 13.37 0.03 -7.89
C GLU A 52 12.61 1.36 -7.80
N ARG A 53 13.31 2.48 -8.05
CA ARG A 53 12.70 3.83 -8.17
C ARG A 53 11.67 4.15 -7.08
N LEU A 54 11.99 3.77 -5.83
CA LEU A 54 11.08 3.76 -4.68
C LEU A 54 10.27 5.06 -4.54
N ALA A 55 10.94 6.22 -4.54
CA ALA A 55 10.29 7.52 -4.35
C ALA A 55 9.32 7.87 -5.49
N GLU A 56 9.68 7.56 -6.74
CA GLU A 56 8.87 7.89 -7.90
C GLU A 56 7.62 7.03 -7.98
N HIS A 57 7.77 5.71 -7.80
CA HIS A 57 6.64 4.78 -7.81
C HIS A 57 5.71 5.03 -6.63
N ALA A 58 6.25 5.29 -5.44
CA ALA A 58 5.46 5.67 -4.27
C ALA A 58 4.69 6.97 -4.49
N ALA A 59 5.33 8.01 -5.07
CA ALA A 59 4.66 9.27 -5.37
C ALA A 59 3.57 9.12 -6.43
N HIS A 60 3.79 8.28 -7.45
CA HIS A 60 2.77 7.92 -8.43
C HIS A 60 1.58 7.23 -7.76
N LYS A 61 1.81 6.21 -6.92
CA LYS A 61 0.75 5.51 -6.19
C LYS A 61 0.00 6.44 -5.24
N LEU A 62 0.67 7.37 -4.55
CA LEU A 62 -0.01 8.34 -3.69
C LEU A 62 -1.07 9.13 -4.46
N ARG A 63 -0.71 9.64 -5.64
CA ARG A 63 -1.64 10.39 -6.51
C ARG A 63 -2.72 9.49 -7.11
N ASP A 64 -2.32 8.37 -7.68
CA ASP A 64 -3.19 7.44 -8.40
C ASP A 64 -4.24 6.79 -7.48
N LYS A 65 -3.88 6.49 -6.22
CA LYS A 65 -4.80 5.95 -5.22
C LYS A 65 -5.63 7.03 -4.53
N GLY A 66 -5.27 8.31 -4.67
CA GLY A 66 -5.91 9.40 -3.93
C GLY A 66 -5.72 9.33 -2.42
N ALA A 67 -4.73 8.57 -1.94
CA ALA A 67 -4.47 8.40 -0.52
C ALA A 67 -3.88 9.69 0.10
N ASP A 68 -3.98 9.80 1.43
CA ASP A 68 -3.40 10.92 2.18
C ASP A 68 -1.91 10.67 2.44
N MET A 69 -1.53 9.39 2.57
CA MET A 69 -0.16 8.97 2.78
C MET A 69 0.15 7.61 2.13
N ILE A 70 1.40 7.40 1.72
CA ILE A 70 1.95 6.11 1.25
C ILE A 70 3.20 5.80 2.06
N ALA A 71 3.24 4.63 2.69
CA ALA A 71 4.45 4.05 3.27
C ALA A 71 5.07 3.05 2.29
N ALA A 72 6.20 3.41 1.70
CA ALA A 72 6.86 2.60 0.69
C ALA A 72 8.11 1.93 1.27
N ASN A 73 8.22 0.60 1.14
CA ASN A 73 9.40 -0.15 1.56
C ASN A 73 10.13 -0.75 0.35
N PRO A 74 11.47 -0.67 0.31
CA PRO A 74 12.23 -1.38 -0.69
C PRO A 74 12.13 -2.89 -0.44
N VAL A 75 11.94 -3.68 -1.50
CA VAL A 75 11.92 -5.15 -1.45
C VAL A 75 12.85 -5.74 -2.50
N GLY A 76 13.46 -6.88 -2.21
CA GLY A 76 14.46 -7.52 -3.07
C GLY A 76 15.84 -7.58 -2.40
N GLU A 77 16.75 -8.37 -2.98
CA GLU A 77 18.15 -8.51 -2.49
C GLU A 77 18.26 -8.83 -0.98
N GLY A 78 17.40 -9.71 -0.47
CA GLY A 78 17.39 -10.07 0.96
C GLY A 78 16.80 -9.00 1.89
N ARG A 79 16.03 -8.05 1.34
CA ARG A 79 15.29 -7.02 2.09
C ARG A 79 13.78 -7.19 1.90
N GLY A 80 13.03 -7.00 2.98
CA GLY A 80 11.56 -6.86 2.91
C GLY A 80 10.81 -7.86 3.78
N PHE A 81 10.03 -8.74 3.12
CA PHE A 81 8.99 -9.51 3.78
C PHE A 81 9.52 -10.48 4.85
N ASP A 82 10.63 -11.16 4.56
CA ASP A 82 11.17 -12.25 5.39
C ASP A 82 12.36 -11.83 6.29
N THR A 83 12.45 -10.54 6.64
CA THR A 83 13.51 -10.01 7.53
C THR A 83 12.93 -9.30 8.76
N GLU A 84 13.60 -9.38 9.90
CA GLU A 84 13.18 -8.69 11.14
C GLU A 84 13.26 -7.15 11.06
N ASP A 85 14.15 -6.66 10.19
CA ASP A 85 14.32 -5.23 9.93
C ASP A 85 13.75 -4.84 8.56
N ASN A 86 13.34 -3.58 8.43
CA ASN A 86 12.92 -2.97 7.19
C ASN A 86 13.30 -1.48 7.17
N ALA A 87 13.04 -0.76 6.09
CA ALA A 87 13.10 0.70 5.98
C ALA A 87 11.84 1.22 5.30
N LEU A 88 11.46 2.48 5.55
CA LEU A 88 10.30 3.10 4.90
C LEU A 88 10.65 4.47 4.35
N LEU A 89 10.18 4.75 3.15
CA LEU A 89 9.97 6.11 2.66
C LEU A 89 8.47 6.41 2.78
N VAL A 90 8.12 7.34 3.66
CA VAL A 90 6.73 7.75 3.86
C VAL A 90 6.49 9.06 3.12
N LEU A 91 5.49 9.08 2.24
CA LEU A 91 5.14 10.23 1.40
C LEU A 91 3.71 10.68 1.71
N TRP A 92 3.49 11.99 1.83
CA TRP A 92 2.16 12.60 1.92
C TRP A 92 2.10 13.86 1.04
N ARG A 93 0.93 14.49 0.96
CA ARG A 93 0.78 15.75 0.23
C ARG A 93 1.60 16.86 0.90
N GLY A 94 2.64 17.32 0.22
CA GLY A 94 3.49 18.42 0.69
C GLY A 94 4.71 17.99 1.51
N GLY A 95 5.01 16.69 1.63
CA GLY A 95 6.21 16.25 2.33
C GLY A 95 6.49 14.76 2.28
N SER A 96 7.64 14.40 2.85
CA SER A 96 8.12 13.03 2.98
C SER A 96 8.99 12.87 4.21
N LEU A 97 9.03 11.65 4.77
CA LEU A 97 9.96 11.27 5.82
C LEU A 97 10.61 9.93 5.47
N GLU A 98 11.94 9.89 5.56
CA GLU A 98 12.69 8.65 5.49
C GLU A 98 12.83 8.06 6.89
N LEU A 99 12.38 6.81 7.05
CA LEU A 99 12.59 6.00 8.22
C LEU A 99 13.67 4.96 7.88
N PRO A 100 14.90 5.11 8.41
CA PRO A 100 16.03 4.27 8.04
C PRO A 100 15.83 2.83 8.52
N ARG A 101 16.72 1.95 8.05
CA ARG A 101 16.67 0.51 8.36
C ARG A 101 16.72 0.26 9.87
N GLN A 102 15.72 -0.41 10.40
CA GLN A 102 15.61 -0.81 11.80
C GLN A 102 14.53 -1.90 11.98
N SER A 103 14.37 -2.42 13.19
CA SER A 103 13.35 -3.42 13.50
C SER A 103 11.94 -2.98 13.06
N LYS A 104 11.15 -3.93 12.52
CA LYS A 104 9.75 -3.70 12.12
C LYS A 104 8.91 -3.07 13.24
N ARG A 105 9.15 -3.43 14.50
CA ARG A 105 8.46 -2.83 15.66
C ARG A 105 8.73 -1.33 15.79
N ARG A 106 10.00 -0.92 15.74
CA ARG A 106 10.37 0.50 15.82
C ARG A 106 9.84 1.31 14.64
N LEU A 107 9.88 0.74 13.43
CA LEU A 107 9.24 1.37 12.27
C LEU A 107 7.75 1.55 12.45
N ALA A 108 7.05 0.55 12.99
CA ALA A 108 5.61 0.65 13.24
C ALA A 108 5.29 1.76 14.26
N GLU A 109 6.06 1.86 15.35
CA GLU A 109 5.91 2.93 16.35
C GLU A 109 6.08 4.33 15.73
N GLN A 110 7.10 4.50 14.88
CA GLN A 110 7.36 5.76 14.19
C GLN A 110 6.29 6.07 13.14
N LEU A 111 5.90 5.07 12.34
CA LEU A 111 4.88 5.24 11.31
C LEU A 111 3.52 5.60 11.93
N VAL A 112 3.11 4.94 13.01
CA VAL A 112 1.83 5.25 13.69
C VAL A 112 1.86 6.66 14.28
N SER A 113 2.98 7.06 14.91
CA SER A 113 3.14 8.43 15.42
C SER A 113 3.02 9.46 14.30
N LEU A 114 3.66 9.22 13.16
CA LEU A 114 3.56 10.09 11.99
C LEU A 114 2.15 10.11 11.40
N ILE A 115 1.45 8.98 11.33
CA ILE A 115 0.05 8.91 10.88
C ILE A 115 -0.82 9.82 11.75
N ALA A 116 -0.71 9.72 13.08
CA ALA A 116 -1.48 10.54 14.01
C ALA A 116 -1.20 12.04 13.81
N GLU A 117 0.07 12.44 13.75
CA GLU A 117 0.46 13.83 13.50
C GLU A 117 -0.13 14.37 12.19
N ARG A 118 -0.06 13.59 11.10
CA ARG A 118 -0.57 14.00 9.79
C ARG A 118 -2.10 14.03 9.72
N MET A 119 -2.76 13.13 10.45
CA MET A 119 -4.22 13.12 10.60
C MET A 119 -4.70 14.41 11.28
N ASP A 120 -4.09 14.77 12.41
CA ASP A 120 -4.45 15.96 13.17
C ASP A 120 -4.19 17.25 12.36
N ALA A 121 -3.05 17.32 11.66
CA ALA A 121 -2.73 18.45 10.81
C ALA A 121 -3.73 18.64 9.64
N GLN A 122 -4.26 17.54 9.09
CA GLN A 122 -5.26 17.61 8.04
C GLN A 122 -6.61 18.09 8.59
N ALA A 123 -7.05 17.56 9.74
CA ALA A 123 -8.29 17.99 10.39
C ALA A 123 -8.27 19.50 10.70
N ALA A 124 -7.15 20.02 11.23
CA ALA A 124 -6.98 21.45 11.49
C ALA A 124 -7.08 22.32 10.22
N THR A 125 -6.65 21.79 9.07
CA THR A 125 -6.71 22.49 7.78
C THR A 125 -8.13 22.49 7.21
N GLU A 126 -8.92 21.45 7.48
CA GLU A 126 -10.32 21.33 7.05
C GLU A 126 -11.25 22.22 7.88
N ASP A 127 -11.03 22.35 9.19
CA ASP A 127 -11.80 23.24 10.08
C ASP A 127 -11.60 24.74 9.80
N THR A 128 -10.55 25.11 9.07
CA THR A 128 -10.23 26.51 8.74
C THR A 128 -10.86 26.96 7.40
N ARG A 129 -11.53 26.06 6.66
CA ARG A 129 -12.16 26.33 5.35
C ARG A 129 -13.67 26.39 5.42
#